data_AF-A0A2W6E1G6-F1
#
_entry.id   AF-A0A2W6E1G6-F1
#
_cell.length_a   1.000
_cell.length_b   1.000
_cell.length_c   1.000
_cell.angle_alpha   90.00
_cell.angle_beta   90.00
_cell.angle_gamma   90.00
#
_symmetry.space_group_name_H-M   'P 1'
#
loop_
_entity.id
_entity.type
_entity.pdbx_description
1 polymer ?
#
loop_
_entity_poly.entity_id
_entity_poly.type
_entity_poly.pdbx_seq_one_letter_code
_entity_poly.pdbx_strand_id
1 'polypeptide(L)' 'MALDLDSPIPLWEQLADALREGIRAGAYTGRVPSARSLAQEFEVSHKTSERALHALVDEGLLVAVVGKGFYVKR' A
#
# COMPACT_ATOMS: atom_id res chain seq x y z
N MET A 1 -11.45 -5.12 1.23
CA MET A 1 -12.11 -3.83 0.96
C MET A 1 -11.88 -3.54 -0.52
N ALA A 2 -12.94 -3.40 -1.31
CA ALA A 2 -12.80 -3.11 -2.74
C ALA A 2 -12.52 -1.63 -2.95
N LEU A 3 -11.71 -1.29 -3.95
CA LEU A 3 -11.47 0.10 -4.35
C LEU A 3 -12.62 0.57 -5.23
N ASP A 4 -12.97 1.85 -5.13
CA ASP A 4 -14.05 2.47 -5.90
C ASP A 4 -13.47 3.23 -7.09
N LEU A 5 -13.80 2.78 -8.31
CA LEU A 5 -13.34 3.39 -9.56
C LEU A 5 -14.11 4.67 -9.92
N ASP A 6 -15.33 4.84 -9.40
CA ASP A 6 -16.20 5.98 -9.68
C ASP A 6 -16.02 7.10 -8.63
N SER A 7 -15.28 6.82 -7.56
CA SER A 7 -14.93 7.80 -6.54
C SER A 7 -14.02 8.90 -7.09
N PRO A 8 -14.21 10.16 -6.65
CA PRO A 8 -13.28 11.25 -6.97
C PRO A 8 -11.89 11.05 -6.33
N ILE A 9 -11.77 10.13 -5.36
CA ILE A 9 -10.50 9.82 -4.70
C ILE A 9 -9.68 8.90 -5.61
N PRO A 10 -8.42 9.24 -5.93
CA PRO A 10 -7.56 8.38 -6.73
C PRO A 10 -7.34 6.99 -6.12
N LEU A 11 -7.29 5.95 -6.96
CA LEU A 11 -7.10 4.56 -6.51
C LEU A 11 -5.85 4.32 -5.64
N TRP A 12 -4.76 5.04 -5.90
CA TRP A 12 -3.53 4.91 -5.11
C TRP A 12 -3.74 5.40 -3.67
N GLU A 13 -4.59 6.42 -3.49
CA GLU A 13 -4.90 6.99 -2.18
C GLU A 13 -5.85 6.05 -1.43
N GLN A 14 -6.87 5.53 -2.10
CA GLN A 14 -7.75 4.50 -1.52
C GLN A 14 -6.98 3.23 -1.11
N LEU A 15 -6.02 2.79 -1.93
CA LEU A 15 -5.15 1.65 -1.60
C LEU A 15 -4.23 1.98 -0.42
N ALA A 16 -3.64 3.18 -0.38
CA ALA A 16 -2.83 3.63 0.75
C ALA A 16 -3.65 3.64 2.04
N ASP A 17 -4.91 4.09 1.99
CA ASP A 17 -5.84 4.08 3.13
C ASP A 17 -6.13 2.66 3.61
N ALA A 18 -6.44 1.73 2.70
CA ALA A 18 -6.68 0.34 3.05
C ALA A 18 -5.47 -0.31 3.73
N LEU A 19 -4.27 -0.06 3.20
CA LEU A 19 -3.02 -0.53 3.78
C LEU A 19 -2.73 0.12 5.14
N ARG A 20 -2.98 1.43 5.27
CA ARG A 20 -2.79 2.18 6.53
C ARG A 20 -3.64 1.59 7.65
N GLU A 21 -4.91 1.32 7.37
CA GLU A 21 -5.81 0.69 8.34
C GLU A 21 -5.36 -0.73 8.69
N GLY A 22 -4.90 -1.51 7.72
CA GLY A 22 -4.30 -2.83 7.98
C GLY A 22 -3.05 -2.76 8.87
N ILE A 23 -2.18 -1.76 8.68
CA ILE A 23 -1.00 -1.54 9.52
C ILE A 23 -1.43 -1.19 10.95
N ARG A 24 -2.38 -0.26 11.10
CA ARG A 24 -2.91 0.17 12.41
C ARG A 24 -3.61 -0.95 13.15
N ALA A 25 -4.34 -1.82 12.43
CA ALA A 25 -5.00 -2.99 13.00
C ALA A 25 -4.03 -4.14 13.33
N GLY A 26 -2.74 -4.02 12.99
CA GLY A 26 -1.74 -5.06 13.21
C GLY A 26 -1.84 -6.24 12.24
N ALA A 27 -2.58 -6.10 11.12
CA ALA A 27 -2.61 -7.10 10.06
C ALA A 27 -1.27 -7.19 9.32
N TYR A 28 -0.50 -6.10 9.32
CA TYR A 28 0.86 -6.04 8.79
C TYR A 28 1.85 -5.69 9.91
N THR A 29 2.78 -6.59 10.23
CA THR A 29 3.75 -6.41 11.33
C THR A 29 5.22 -6.63 10.91
N GLY A 30 5.49 -6.56 9.60
CA GLY A 30 6.82 -6.76 9.03
C GLY A 30 6.85 -6.36 7.56
N ARG A 31 7.21 -7.32 6.69
CA ARG A 31 7.20 -7.09 5.24
C ARG A 31 5.75 -6.99 4.74
N VAL A 32 5.41 -5.91 4.06
CA VAL A 32 4.10 -5.79 3.39
C VAL A 32 4.15 -6.48 2.01
N PRO A 33 2.99 -6.84 1.42
CA PRO A 33 2.94 -7.39 0.07
C PRO A 33 3.65 -6.49 -0.94
N SER A 34 4.22 -7.11 -1.98
CA SER A 34 4.89 -6.36 -3.05
C SER A 34 3.90 -5.54 -3.86
N ALA A 35 4.36 -4.48 -4.53
CA ALA A 35 3.50 -3.70 -5.44
C ALA A 35 2.79 -4.58 -6.48
N ARG A 36 3.47 -5.61 -7.00
CA ARG A 36 2.89 -6.60 -7.91
C ARG A 36 1.79 -7.42 -7.24
N SER A 37 2.00 -7.87 -6.01
CA SER A 37 0.99 -8.63 -5.25
C SER A 37 -0.24 -7.77 -4.98
N LEU A 38 -0.04 -6.53 -4.55
CA LEU A 38 -1.13 -5.58 -4.31
C LEU A 38 -1.88 -5.22 -5.60
N ALA A 39 -1.16 -5.06 -6.72
CA ALA A 39 -1.79 -4.82 -8.01
C ALA A 39 -2.73 -5.95 -8.43
N GLN A 40 -2.35 -7.21 -8.15
CA GLN A 40 -3.20 -8.36 -8.42
C GLN A 40 -4.38 -8.47 -7.43
N GLU A 41 -4.14 -8.22 -6.15
CA GLU A 41 -5.15 -8.34 -5.10
C GLU A 41 -6.23 -7.25 -5.19
N PHE A 42 -5.84 -6.02 -5.50
CA PHE A 42 -6.73 -4.86 -5.58
C PHE A 42 -7.13 -4.50 -7.01
N GLU A 43 -6.73 -5.31 -8.00
CA GLU A 43 -7.02 -5.11 -9.43
C GLU A 43 -6.64 -3.71 -9.95
N VAL A 44 -5.49 -3.20 -9.51
CA VAL A 44 -4.93 -1.90 -9.93
C VAL A 44 -3.64 -2.06 -10.72
N SER A 45 -3.20 -0.98 -11.37
CA SER A 45 -1.90 -0.99 -12.05
C SER A 45 -0.75 -1.12 -11.06
N HIS A 46 0.36 -1.74 -11.49
CA HIS A 46 1.60 -1.81 -10.69
C HIS A 46 2.06 -0.44 -10.20
N LYS A 47 1.98 0.59 -11.06
CA LYS A 47 2.34 1.97 -10.73
C LYS A 47 1.44 2.57 -9.65
N THR A 48 0.15 2.22 -9.65
CA THR A 48 -0.81 2.63 -8.61
C THR A 48 -0.40 2.03 -7.26
N SER A 49 -0.06 0.75 -7.24
CA SER A 49 0.41 0.06 -6.03
C SER A 49 1.74 0.59 -5.52
N GLU A 50 2.71 0.85 -6.40
CA GLU A 50 3.98 1.49 -6.03
C GLU A 50 3.74 2.87 -5.41
N ARG A 51 2.88 3.69 -6.03
CA ARG A 51 2.55 5.02 -5.52
C ARG A 51 1.92 4.95 -4.13
N ALA A 52 0.98 4.02 -3.90
CA ALA A 52 0.37 3.81 -2.59
C ALA A 52 1.42 3.44 -1.52
N LEU A 53 2.32 2.52 -1.84
CA LEU A 53 3.40 2.11 -0.94
C LEU A 53 4.37 3.27 -0.64
N HIS A 54 4.72 4.07 -1.65
CA HIS A 54 5.58 5.24 -1.46
C HIS A 54 4.90 6.34 -0.62
N ALA A 55 3.60 6.57 -0.79
CA ALA A 55 2.86 7.50 0.07
C ALA A 55 2.97 7.09 1.56
N LEU A 56 2.86 5.80 1.87
CA LEU A 56 3.03 5.30 3.23
C LEU A 56 4.47 5.37 3.74
N VAL A 57 5.46 5.38 2.85
CA VAL A 57 6.87 5.67 3.21
C VAL A 57 7.03 7.14 3.55
N ASP A 58 6.45 8.04 2.76
CA ASP A 58 6.48 9.48 2.99
C ASP A 58 5.76 9.86 4.30
N GLU A 59 4.68 9.16 4.65
CA GLU A 59 3.99 9.26 5.95
C GLU A 59 4.79 8.65 7.12
N GLY A 60 5.87 7.92 6.84
CA GLY A 60 6.69 7.26 7.85
C GLY A 60 6.09 6.00 8.44
N LEU A 61 5.06 5.42 7.84
CA LEU A 61 4.46 4.14 8.25
C LEU A 61 5.23 2.94 7.68
N LEU A 62 5.83 3.12 6.50
CA LEU A 62 6.66 2.11 5.84
C LEU A 62 8.11 2.59 5.67
N VAL A 63 8.99 1.63 5.44
CA VAL A 63 10.36 1.84 4.97
C VAL A 63 10.59 0.99 3.73
N ALA A 64 11.07 1.62 2.66
CA ALA A 64 11.51 0.92 1.47
C ALA A 64 12.97 0.43 1.65
N VAL A 65 13.18 -0.86 1.47
CA VAL A 65 14.50 -1.50 1.52
C VAL A 65 14.85 -2.02 0.13
N VAL A 66 15.88 -1.44 -0.48
CA VAL A 66 16.32 -1.77 -1.84
C VAL A 66 16.57 -3.27 -1.97
N GLY A 67 15.97 -3.90 -2.98
CA GLY A 67 16.05 -5.34 -3.23
C GLY A 67 15.25 -6.23 -2.27
N LYS A 68 14.62 -5.68 -1.23
CA LYS A 68 13.85 -6.44 -0.22
C LYS A 68 12.37 -6.05 -0.14
N GLY A 69 12.00 -4.86 -0.61
CA GLY A 69 10.61 -4.39 -0.65
C GLY A 69 10.28 -3.46 0.52
N PHE A 70 9.02 -3.44 0.95
CA PHE A 70 8.51 -2.48 1.93
C PHE A 70 8.25 -3.16 3.28
N TYR A 71 8.55 -2.45 4.36
CA TYR A 71 8.44 -2.94 5.73
C TYR A 71 7.73 -1.93 6.62
N VAL A 72 6.88 -2.40 7.53
CA VAL A 72 6.25 -1.56 8.55
C VAL A 72 7.30 -0.99 9.48
N LYS A 73 7.28 0.35 9.66
CA LYS A 73 8.14 1.05 10.61
C LYS A 73 7.58 0.82 12.01
N ARG A 74 8.44 0.34 12.92
CA ARG A 74 8.11 0.18 14.35
C ARG A 74 8.24 1.50 15.10
#